data_AF-A0A8J7XYT4-F1
#
_entry.id   AF-A0A8J7XYT4-F1
#
_cell.length_a   1.000
_cell.length_b   1.000
_cell.length_c   1.000
_cell.angle_alpha   90.00
_cell.angle_beta   90.00
_cell.angle_gamma   90.00
#
_symmetry.space_group_name_H-M   'P 1'
#
loop_
_entity.id
_entity.type
_entity.pdbx_description
1 polymer ?
#
loop_
_entity_poly.entity_id
_entity_poly.type
_entity_poly.pdbx_seq_one_letter_code
_entity_poly.pdbx_strand_id
1 'polypeptide(L)'
;MNRNIDEYNCLAFGVLAEVATRIPRYIPESGVIKLDVDQAFDFVKEMNSRGRVHTVWFEPVPFIGGLCACDYPSCTGLRMRRDFDVSVVSKAEYVCMVDYDACVGCKTCIARCQFGALNFSDSMGKAHINPARCFGCGLCRDVCPEGAIRLVPRQDIPGLQGE
;
A
#
# COMPACT_ATOMS: atom_id res chain seq x y z
N MET A 1 8.14 6.41 10.26
CA MET A 1 9.30 5.94 11.05
C MET A 1 9.39 4.43 10.93
N ASN A 2 10.19 3.99 9.96
CA ASN A 2 10.68 2.63 9.96
C ASN A 2 11.86 2.58 10.90
N ARG A 3 11.94 1.56 11.75
CA ARG A 3 12.96 1.46 12.79
C ARG A 3 14.35 1.79 12.21
N ASN A 4 14.94 2.89 12.69
CA ASN A 4 16.31 3.33 12.47
C ASN A 4 16.65 3.97 11.10
N ILE A 5 15.67 4.47 10.35
CA ILE A 5 15.92 5.29 9.16
C ILE A 5 15.02 6.54 9.22
N ASP A 6 15.63 7.71 9.39
CA ASP A 6 14.95 9.01 9.33
C ASP A 6 14.73 9.43 7.87
N GLU A 7 13.83 8.73 7.21
CA GLU A 7 13.42 9.04 5.84
C GLU A 7 11.97 9.55 5.76
N TYR A 8 11.72 10.33 4.72
CA TYR A 8 10.38 10.79 4.36
C TYR A 8 9.49 9.60 4.00
N ASN A 9 8.38 9.45 4.73
CA ASN A 9 7.45 8.34 4.56
C ASN A 9 5.99 8.80 4.45
N CYS A 10 5.70 10.09 4.53
CA CYS A 10 4.33 10.60 4.58
C CYS A 10 4.23 11.89 3.76
N LEU A 11 3.15 12.01 2.98
CA LEU A 11 2.64 13.30 2.53
C LEU A 11 1.61 13.76 3.57
N ALA A 12 1.78 14.98 4.07
CA ALA A 12 0.83 15.60 4.98
C ALA A 12 0.04 16.68 4.24
N PHE A 13 -1.25 16.78 4.56
CA PHE A 13 -2.18 17.72 3.96
C PHE A 13 -2.92 18.51 5.04
N GLY A 14 -3.42 19.69 4.69
CA GLY A 14 -4.24 20.52 5.58
C GLY A 14 -3.55 20.80 6.93
N VAL A 15 -4.29 20.61 8.02
CA VAL A 15 -3.83 20.89 9.39
C VAL A 15 -2.61 20.03 9.75
N LEU A 16 -2.53 18.78 9.31
CA LEU A 16 -1.37 17.94 9.57
C LEU A 16 -0.09 18.54 8.97
N ALA A 17 -0.17 19.15 7.78
CA ALA A 17 1.00 19.76 7.15
C ALA A 17 1.55 20.93 7.98
N GLU A 18 0.68 21.66 8.67
CA GLU A 18 1.07 22.76 9.57
C GLU A 18 1.61 22.22 10.90
N VAL A 19 0.88 21.29 11.53
CA VAL A 19 1.20 20.78 12.86
C VAL A 19 2.39 19.83 12.84
N ALA A 20 2.64 19.10 11.75
CA ALA A 20 3.77 18.18 11.63
C ALA A 20 5.11 18.88 11.91
N THR A 21 5.28 20.15 11.51
CA THR A 21 6.48 20.95 11.79
C THR A 21 6.72 21.23 13.27
N ARG A 22 5.70 21.02 14.12
CA ARG A 22 5.72 21.26 15.56
C ARG A 22 5.80 19.97 16.38
N ILE A 23 5.83 18.79 15.75
CA ILE A 23 5.89 17.51 16.46
C ILE A 23 7.26 16.85 16.21
N PRO A 24 8.24 17.01 17.13
CA PRO A 24 9.62 16.56 16.92
C PRO A 24 9.75 15.07 16.62
N ARG A 25 8.79 14.27 17.13
CA ARG A 25 8.76 12.82 16.94
C ARG A 25 8.53 12.40 15.49
N TYR A 26 7.90 13.23 14.65
CA TYR A 26 7.50 12.85 13.29
C TYR A 26 8.30 13.55 12.19
N ILE A 27 9.30 14.34 12.56
CA ILE A 27 10.13 15.11 11.65
C ILE A 27 11.45 14.34 11.47
N PRO A 28 11.82 13.91 10.25
CA PRO A 28 13.17 13.42 10.00
C PRO A 28 14.18 14.54 10.28
N GLU A 29 15.45 14.23 10.55
CA GLU A 29 16.47 15.26 10.83
C GLU A 29 16.52 16.38 9.78
N SER A 30 16.16 16.07 8.53
CA SER A 30 16.10 16.99 7.40
C SER A 30 14.86 17.91 7.35
N GLY A 31 13.90 17.77 8.28
CA GLY A 31 12.76 18.68 8.41
C GLY A 31 11.49 18.25 7.64
N VAL A 32 10.69 19.24 7.25
CA VAL A 32 9.50 19.06 6.40
C VAL A 32 9.75 19.78 5.08
N ILE A 33 9.49 19.11 3.97
CA ILE A 33 9.67 19.67 2.62
C ILE A 33 8.29 19.96 2.04
N LYS A 34 8.10 21.16 1.49
CA LYS A 34 6.91 21.48 0.70
C LYS A 34 7.12 20.96 -0.71
N LEU A 35 6.18 20.14 -1.18
CA LEU A 35 6.18 19.58 -2.52
C LEU A 35 5.11 20.25 -3.37
N ASP A 36 5.40 20.48 -4.64
CA ASP A 36 4.37 20.69 -5.64
C ASP A 36 3.69 19.36 -6.03
N VAL A 37 2.72 19.42 -6.94
CA VAL A 37 1.93 18.26 -7.35
C VAL A 37 2.79 17.21 -8.07
N ASP A 38 3.71 17.63 -8.94
CA ASP A 38 4.55 16.70 -9.70
C ASP A 38 5.57 16.01 -8.79
N GLN A 39 6.18 16.77 -7.89
CA GLN A 39 7.06 16.25 -6.84
C GLN A 39 6.35 15.25 -5.92
N ALA A 40 5.09 15.51 -5.56
CA ALA A 40 4.29 14.57 -4.78
C ALA A 40 4.00 13.28 -5.55
N PHE A 41 3.71 13.36 -6.85
CA PHE A 41 3.56 12.18 -7.70
C PHE A 41 4.85 11.37 -7.79
N ASP A 42 6.00 12.02 -7.96
CA ASP A 42 7.28 11.34 -8.05
C ASP A 42 7.68 10.69 -6.72
N PHE A 43 7.37 11.33 -5.59
CA PHE A 43 7.49 10.71 -4.27
C PHE A 43 6.64 9.43 -4.19
N VAL A 44 5.37 9.47 -4.61
CA VAL A 44 4.48 8.29 -4.58
C VAL A 44 5.01 7.16 -5.46
N LYS A 45 5.48 7.47 -6.67
CA LYS A 45 6.08 6.48 -7.60
C LYS A 45 7.33 5.85 -7.00
N GLU A 46 8.20 6.65 -6.40
CA GLU A 46 9.43 6.16 -5.77
C GLU A 46 9.10 5.27 -4.57
N MET A 47 8.13 5.64 -3.75
CA MET A 47 7.68 4.78 -2.64
C MET A 47 7.10 3.46 -3.15
N ASN A 48 6.35 3.46 -4.26
CA ASN A 48 5.84 2.24 -4.90
C ASN A 48 6.98 1.35 -5.43
N SER A 49 7.99 1.93 -6.07
CA SER A 49 9.15 1.20 -6.63
C SER A 49 9.89 0.42 -5.52
N ARG A 50 9.97 1.04 -4.34
CA ARG A 50 10.53 0.49 -3.09
C ARG A 50 9.60 -0.51 -2.39
N GLY A 51 8.38 -0.71 -2.89
CA GLY A 51 7.39 -1.63 -2.35
C GLY A 51 6.68 -1.13 -1.09
N ARG A 52 6.66 0.19 -0.86
CA ARG A 52 5.85 0.80 0.19
C ARG A 52 4.38 0.81 -0.22
N VAL A 53 3.50 0.63 0.75
CA VAL A 53 2.05 0.64 0.58
C VAL A 53 1.50 1.98 1.06
N HIS A 54 0.85 2.70 0.16
CA HIS A 54 0.17 3.94 0.52
C HIS A 54 -1.10 3.67 1.30
N THR A 55 -1.23 4.35 2.44
CA THR A 55 -2.40 4.30 3.32
C THR A 55 -2.94 5.72 3.51
N VAL A 56 -4.26 5.84 3.49
CA VAL A 56 -4.94 7.14 3.63
C VAL A 56 -5.36 7.30 5.08
N TRP A 57 -5.00 8.44 5.67
CA TRP A 57 -5.37 8.82 7.03
C TRP A 57 -6.24 10.06 6.98
N PHE A 58 -7.44 9.93 7.56
CA PHE A 58 -8.42 10.99 7.60
C PHE A 58 -8.28 11.82 8.88
N GLU A 59 -8.50 13.12 8.75
CA GLU A 59 -8.53 14.06 9.86
C GLU A 59 -9.75 14.97 9.72
N PRO A 60 -10.60 15.04 10.76
CA PRO A 60 -11.97 14.52 10.70
C PRO A 60 -12.50 14.15 9.30
N VAL A 61 -13.15 12.99 9.20
CA VAL A 61 -13.79 12.54 7.95
C VAL A 61 -14.72 13.64 7.40
N PRO A 62 -14.65 13.98 6.10
CA PRO A 62 -13.98 13.26 5.01
C PRO A 62 -12.59 13.79 4.58
N PHE A 63 -11.95 14.69 5.34
CA PHE A 63 -10.69 15.30 4.88
C PHE A 63 -9.51 14.34 5.06
N ILE A 64 -8.65 14.26 4.03
CA ILE A 64 -7.41 13.50 4.09
C ILE A 64 -6.35 14.36 4.78
N GLY A 65 -5.87 13.91 5.94
CA GLY A 65 -4.77 14.56 6.65
C GLY A 65 -3.40 14.04 6.22
N GLY A 66 -3.31 12.77 5.81
CA GLY A 66 -2.04 12.19 5.38
C GLY A 66 -2.14 11.00 4.44
N LEU A 67 -1.15 10.87 3.57
CA LEU A 67 -0.88 9.69 2.76
C LEU A 67 0.46 9.11 3.20
N CYS A 68 0.43 7.99 3.91
CA CYS A 68 1.64 7.36 4.43
C CYS A 68 2.09 6.22 3.52
N ALA A 69 3.36 6.25 3.11
CA ALA A 69 4.10 5.16 2.47
C ALA A 69 4.58 4.16 3.54
N CYS A 70 3.71 3.23 3.89
CA CYS A 70 3.93 2.25 4.95
C CYS A 70 4.63 0.99 4.44
N ASP A 71 5.22 0.23 5.35
CA ASP A 71 5.60 -1.16 5.10
C ASP A 71 5.26 -2.02 6.32
N TYR A 72 5.13 -3.31 6.08
CA TYR A 72 5.08 -4.31 7.12
C TYR A 72 6.48 -4.91 7.34
N PRO A 73 6.94 -5.13 8.59
CA PRO A 73 6.21 -5.01 9.86
C PRO A 73 6.42 -3.68 10.60
N SER A 74 7.01 -2.66 9.97
CA SER A 74 7.39 -1.42 10.64
C SER A 74 6.18 -0.54 11.00
N CYS A 75 5.18 -0.46 10.13
CA CYS A 75 4.01 0.36 10.32
C CYS A 75 3.08 -0.27 11.35
N THR A 76 2.85 0.46 12.44
CA THR A 76 1.92 0.01 13.49
C THR A 76 0.51 -0.14 12.95
N GLY A 77 0.03 0.77 12.09
CA GLY A 77 -1.29 0.67 11.48
C GLY A 77 -1.46 -0.61 10.64
N LEU A 78 -0.46 -0.93 9.80
CA LEU A 78 -0.50 -2.17 9.01
C LEU A 78 -0.40 -3.42 9.88
N ARG A 79 0.38 -3.41 10.96
CA ARG A 79 0.42 -4.54 11.91
C ARG A 79 -0.91 -4.73 12.62
N MET A 80 -1.51 -3.65 13.13
CA MET A 80 -2.82 -3.70 13.79
C MET A 80 -3.87 -4.30 12.85
N ARG A 81 -3.91 -3.86 11.59
CA ARG A 81 -4.85 -4.39 10.61
C ARG A 81 -4.54 -5.82 10.18
N ARG A 82 -3.28 -6.13 9.88
CA ARG A 82 -2.88 -7.42 9.30
C ARG A 82 -2.83 -8.55 10.34
N ASP A 83 -2.25 -8.29 11.50
CA ASP A 83 -1.93 -9.34 12.49
C ASP A 83 -3.05 -9.52 13.52
N PHE A 84 -3.85 -8.47 13.77
CA PHE A 84 -4.88 -8.45 14.81
C PHE A 84 -6.28 -8.11 14.30
N ASP A 85 -6.44 -7.91 12.98
CA ASP A 85 -7.72 -7.56 12.32
C ASP A 85 -8.39 -6.28 12.85
N VAL A 86 -7.65 -5.40 13.54
CA VAL A 86 -8.18 -4.11 14.02
C VAL A 86 -8.24 -3.13 12.86
N SER A 87 -9.42 -2.61 12.54
CA SER A 87 -9.71 -1.73 11.40
C SER A 87 -9.17 -0.29 11.55
N VAL A 88 -7.89 -0.15 11.89
CA VAL A 88 -7.16 1.13 11.92
C VAL A 88 -6.80 1.61 10.51
N VAL A 89 -6.53 0.67 9.60
CA VAL A 89 -6.24 0.93 8.18
C VAL A 89 -7.27 0.19 7.34
N SER A 90 -8.00 0.92 6.50
CA SER A 90 -8.94 0.32 5.55
C SER A 90 -8.19 -0.40 4.42
N LYS A 91 -8.74 -1.51 3.95
CA LYS A 91 -8.32 -2.09 2.66
C LYS A 91 -8.84 -1.18 1.54
N ALA A 92 -8.21 -1.22 0.36
CA ALA A 92 -8.72 -0.47 -0.78
C ALA A 92 -10.02 -1.07 -1.32
N GLU A 93 -10.80 -0.22 -2.00
CA GLU A 93 -12.02 -0.57 -2.76
C GLU A 93 -11.78 -1.51 -3.95
N TYR A 94 -10.53 -1.91 -4.18
CA TYR A 94 -10.11 -2.80 -5.24
C TYR A 94 -9.36 -4.01 -4.69
N VAL A 95 -9.35 -5.10 -5.45
CA VAL A 95 -8.48 -6.25 -5.24
C VAL A 95 -7.68 -6.55 -6.51
N CYS A 96 -6.49 -7.12 -6.32
CA CYS A 96 -5.67 -7.58 -7.44
C CYS A 96 -6.11 -8.99 -7.87
N MET A 97 -6.28 -9.20 -9.18
CA MET A 97 -6.61 -10.50 -9.79
C MET A 97 -5.62 -10.84 -10.89
N VAL A 98 -5.25 -12.12 -11.01
CA VAL A 98 -4.33 -12.61 -12.04
C VAL A 98 -5.12 -12.98 -13.31
N ASP A 99 -4.63 -12.53 -14.46
CA ASP A 99 -4.97 -13.10 -15.76
C ASP A 99 -4.07 -14.33 -16.00
N TYR A 100 -4.68 -15.52 -16.01
CA TYR A 100 -3.94 -16.77 -16.10
C TYR A 100 -3.38 -17.05 -17.50
N ASP A 101 -3.98 -16.47 -18.54
CA ASP A 101 -3.52 -16.63 -19.91
C ASP A 101 -2.26 -15.81 -20.16
N ALA A 102 -2.21 -14.58 -19.60
CA ALA A 102 -1.03 -13.72 -19.67
C ALA A 102 0.09 -14.07 -18.66
N CYS A 103 -0.23 -14.73 -17.55
CA CYS A 103 0.76 -14.98 -16.49
C CYS A 103 1.80 -16.02 -16.92
N VAL A 104 3.07 -15.65 -17.05
CA VAL A 104 4.16 -16.60 -17.39
C VAL A 104 4.80 -17.30 -16.19
N GLY A 105 4.29 -17.10 -14.97
CA GLY A 105 4.80 -17.79 -13.79
C GLY A 105 6.18 -17.31 -13.30
N CYS A 106 6.61 -16.09 -13.62
CA CYS A 106 7.94 -15.55 -13.29
C CYS A 106 8.19 -15.25 -11.79
N LYS A 107 7.16 -15.35 -10.94
CA LYS A 107 7.22 -15.19 -9.47
C LYS A 107 7.60 -13.78 -8.96
N THR A 108 7.87 -12.79 -9.81
CA THR A 108 8.23 -11.42 -9.39
C THR A 108 7.22 -10.78 -8.45
N CYS A 109 5.92 -10.98 -8.70
CA CYS A 109 4.84 -10.42 -7.89
C CYS A 109 4.76 -11.01 -6.47
N ILE A 110 5.27 -12.22 -6.23
CA ILE A 110 5.18 -12.94 -4.95
C ILE A 110 5.93 -12.18 -3.86
N ALA A 111 7.18 -11.80 -4.14
CA ALA A 111 8.03 -11.10 -3.17
C ALA A 111 7.51 -9.70 -2.81
N ARG A 112 6.63 -9.10 -3.62
CA ARG A 112 6.06 -7.77 -3.36
C ARG A 112 4.91 -7.78 -2.37
N CYS A 113 4.22 -8.91 -2.17
CA CYS A 113 3.05 -8.94 -1.32
C CYS A 113 3.41 -8.98 0.17
N GLN A 114 3.30 -7.85 0.84
CA GLN A 114 3.53 -7.74 2.28
C GLN A 114 2.33 -8.20 3.14
N PHE A 115 1.28 -8.76 2.54
CA PHE A 115 0.05 -9.17 3.24
C PHE A 115 -0.18 -10.68 3.21
N GLY A 116 0.68 -11.42 2.51
CA GLY A 116 0.52 -12.86 2.29
C GLY A 116 -0.73 -13.21 1.48
N ALA A 117 -1.18 -12.30 0.61
CA ALA A 117 -2.27 -12.54 -0.31
C ALA A 117 -1.84 -13.33 -1.56
N LEU A 118 -0.54 -13.35 -1.89
CA LEU A 118 -0.03 -13.88 -3.14
C LEU A 118 0.75 -15.19 -2.90
N ASN A 119 0.38 -16.24 -3.64
CA ASN A 119 1.01 -17.55 -3.60
C ASN A 119 1.35 -18.03 -5.03
N PHE A 120 2.24 -19.01 -5.15
CA PHE A 120 2.46 -19.72 -6.41
C PHE A 120 1.70 -21.04 -6.40
N SER A 121 0.96 -21.33 -7.47
CA SER A 121 0.36 -22.64 -7.69
C SER A 121 1.32 -23.48 -8.53
N ASP A 122 1.98 -24.45 -7.91
CA ASP A 122 2.88 -25.37 -8.62
C ASP A 122 2.13 -26.22 -9.66
N SER A 123 0.86 -26.57 -9.41
CA SER A 123 0.04 -27.34 -10.34
C SER A 123 -0.34 -26.57 -11.60
N MET A 124 -0.55 -25.25 -11.49
CA MET A 124 -0.84 -24.39 -12.64
C MET A 124 0.42 -23.79 -13.26
N GLY A 125 1.52 -23.71 -12.50
CA GLY A 125 2.70 -22.92 -12.87
C GLY A 125 2.42 -21.41 -12.88
N LYS A 126 1.44 -20.93 -12.12
CA LYS A 126 0.96 -19.54 -12.15
C LYS A 126 0.89 -18.92 -10.76
N ALA A 127 0.95 -17.59 -10.72
CA ALA A 127 0.65 -16.83 -9.51
C ALA A 127 -0.85 -16.90 -9.19
N HIS A 128 -1.20 -16.92 -7.90
CA HIS A 128 -2.58 -16.87 -7.41
C HIS A 128 -2.70 -15.84 -6.29
N ILE A 129 -3.75 -15.03 -6.31
CA ILE A 129 -4.05 -14.02 -5.29
C ILE A 129 -5.29 -14.44 -4.51
N ASN A 130 -5.19 -14.51 -3.19
CA ASN A 130 -6.33 -14.64 -2.27
C ASN A 130 -6.99 -13.25 -2.10
N PRO A 131 -8.21 -13.05 -2.62
CA PRO A 131 -8.88 -11.74 -2.59
C PRO A 131 -9.19 -11.24 -1.18
N ALA A 132 -9.54 -12.14 -0.25
CA ALA A 132 -9.86 -11.80 1.14
C ALA A 132 -8.65 -11.20 1.89
N ARG A 133 -7.45 -11.70 1.58
CA ARG A 133 -6.19 -11.18 2.15
C ARG A 133 -5.62 -10.00 1.38
N CYS A 134 -6.12 -9.71 0.18
CA CYS A 134 -5.61 -8.64 -0.66
C CYS A 134 -6.00 -7.28 -0.07
N PHE A 135 -5.02 -6.41 0.16
CA PHE A 135 -5.26 -5.02 0.59
C PHE A 135 -5.55 -4.08 -0.58
N GLY A 136 -5.38 -4.54 -1.82
CA GLY A 136 -5.60 -3.73 -3.02
C GLY A 136 -4.53 -2.69 -3.31
N CYS A 137 -3.31 -2.85 -2.75
CA CYS A 137 -2.24 -1.85 -2.88
C CYS A 137 -1.64 -1.72 -4.29
N GLY A 138 -1.93 -2.62 -5.22
CA GLY A 138 -1.46 -2.54 -6.61
C GLY A 138 0.01 -2.87 -6.86
N LEU A 139 0.86 -2.97 -5.83
CA LEU A 139 2.31 -3.20 -6.01
C LEU A 139 2.67 -4.45 -6.83
N CYS A 140 1.86 -5.51 -6.76
CA CYS A 140 2.08 -6.71 -7.56
C CYS A 140 1.82 -6.50 -9.05
N ARG A 141 0.85 -5.64 -9.41
CA ARG A 141 0.57 -5.24 -10.80
C ARG A 141 1.75 -4.45 -11.36
N ASP A 142 2.22 -3.47 -10.59
CA ASP A 142 3.25 -2.54 -11.06
C ASP A 142 4.59 -3.25 -11.39
N VAL A 143 4.85 -4.41 -10.79
CA VAL A 143 6.07 -5.21 -11.06
C VAL A 143 5.85 -6.37 -12.02
N CYS A 144 4.64 -6.59 -12.52
CA CYS A 144 4.36 -7.71 -13.41
C CYS A 144 4.86 -7.36 -14.82
N PRO A 145 5.87 -8.06 -15.37
CA PRO A 145 6.42 -7.73 -16.69
C PRO A 145 5.43 -7.97 -17.82
N GLU A 146 4.50 -8.92 -17.63
CA GLU A 146 3.48 -9.29 -18.62
C GLU A 146 2.18 -8.48 -18.49
N GLY A 147 2.08 -7.58 -17.50
CA GLY A 147 0.81 -6.90 -17.21
C GLY A 147 -0.34 -7.83 -16.80
N ALA A 148 -0.03 -9.06 -16.36
CA ALA A 148 -1.00 -10.12 -16.08
C ALA A 148 -1.79 -9.94 -14.75
N ILE A 149 -1.76 -8.76 -14.13
CA ILE A 149 -2.49 -8.51 -12.88
C ILE A 149 -3.33 -7.24 -13.03
N ARG A 150 -4.62 -7.34 -12.73
CA ARG A 150 -5.59 -6.23 -12.81
C ARG A 150 -6.14 -5.87 -11.44
N LEU A 151 -6.48 -4.61 -11.25
CA LEU A 151 -7.33 -4.18 -10.14
C LEU A 151 -8.80 -4.31 -10.58
N VAL A 152 -9.61 -4.96 -9.75
CA VAL A 152 -11.05 -5.07 -9.95
C VAL A 152 -11.77 -4.55 -8.71
N PRO A 153 -12.96 -3.95 -8.84
CA PRO A 153 -13.71 -3.47 -7.69
C PRO A 153 -13.95 -4.61 -6.69
N ARG A 154 -13.69 -4.35 -5.40
CA ARG A 154 -13.84 -5.33 -4.31
C ARG A 154 -15.28 -5.81 -4.21
N GLN A 155 -16.23 -4.90 -4.38
CA GLN A 155 -17.67 -5.19 -4.34
C GLN A 155 -18.12 -6.21 -5.41
N ASP A 156 -17.38 -6.32 -6.51
CA ASP A 156 -17.70 -7.25 -7.61
C ASP A 156 -17.24 -8.69 -7.29
N ILE A 157 -16.47 -8.89 -6.21
CA ILE A 157 -15.96 -10.20 -5.81
C ILE A 157 -16.93 -10.86 -4.82
N PRO A 158 -17.52 -12.03 -5.15
CA PRO A 158 -18.37 -12.76 -4.23
C PRO A 158 -17.68 -13.03 -2.89
N GLY A 159 -18.33 -12.66 -1.79
CA GLY A 159 -17.83 -12.87 -0.43
C GLY A 159 -17.00 -11.72 0.13
N LEU A 160 -16.77 -10.65 -0.63
CA LEU A 160 -16.07 -9.44 -0.15
C LEU A 160 -16.97 -8.19 -0.08
N GLN A 161 -18.28 -8.35 -0.25
CA GLN A 161 -19.23 -7.23 -0.16
C GLN A 161 -19.31 -6.70 1.28
N GLY A 162 -19.04 -5.41 1.46
CA GLY A 162 -19.17 -4.73 2.77
C GLY A 162 -17.97 -4.89 3.71
N GLU A 163 -16.85 -5.46 3.24
CA GLU A 163 -15.57 -5.54 3.96
C GLU A 163 -14.63 -4.35 3.71
#